data_AF-A0A1Q9UZG7-F1
#
_entry.id   AF-A0A1Q9UZG7-F1
#
_cell.length_a   1.000
_cell.length_b   1.000
_cell.length_c   1.000
_cell.angle_alpha   90.00
_cell.angle_beta   90.00
_cell.angle_gamma   90.00
#
_symmetry.space_group_name_H-M   'P 1'
#
loop_
_entity.id
_entity.type
_entity.pdbx_description
1 polymer ?
#
loop_
_entity_poly.entity_id
_entity_poly.type
_entity_poly.pdbx_seq_one_letter_code
_entity_poly.pdbx_strand_id
1 'polypeptide(L)'
;MSSSLTPEQRSQRARIAALARWAKETPAANAARGQSGLLEKFRQQVLADDPNVAEPELSRRAEAARRLHMQRLAFKSSRARSKIRAAEAELSELDSPGKGEAA
;
A
#
# COMPACT_ATOMS: atom_id res chain seq x y z
N MET A 1 1.16 29.44 -22.50
CA MET A 1 0.41 29.26 -21.22
C MET A 1 0.47 27.79 -20.83
N SER A 2 1.31 27.43 -19.86
CA SER A 2 1.36 26.05 -19.35
C SER A 2 0.08 25.80 -18.55
N SER A 3 -0.82 24.98 -19.08
CA SER A 3 -2.06 24.60 -18.39
C SER A 3 -1.74 23.49 -17.38
N SER A 4 -1.29 23.88 -16.19
CA SER A 4 -1.10 22.94 -15.09
C SER A 4 -2.46 22.64 -14.45
N LEU A 5 -2.84 21.36 -14.45
CA LEU A 5 -4.07 20.91 -13.79
C LEU A 5 -3.96 21.10 -12.27
N THR A 6 -5.09 21.45 -11.62
CA THR A 6 -5.19 21.40 -10.15
C THR A 6 -5.02 19.96 -9.64
N PRO A 7 -4.69 19.74 -8.35
CA PRO A 7 -4.62 18.41 -7.76
C PRO A 7 -5.89 17.57 -8.02
N GLU A 8 -7.07 18.15 -7.85
CA GLU A 8 -8.37 17.49 -8.04
C GLU A 8 -8.58 17.08 -9.50
N GLN A 9 -8.25 17.97 -10.44
CA GLN A 9 -8.34 17.68 -11.88
C GLN A 9 -7.35 16.59 -12.30
N ARG A 10 -6.13 16.57 -11.73
CA ARG A 10 -5.17 15.47 -11.95
C ARG A 10 -5.72 14.15 -11.44
N SER A 11 -6.31 14.13 -10.23
CA SER A 11 -6.94 12.94 -9.67
C SER A 11 -8.11 12.46 -10.52
N GLN A 12 -8.97 13.36 -11.00
CA GLN A 12 -10.09 12.99 -11.88
C GLN A 12 -9.60 12.42 -13.21
N ARG A 13 -8.58 13.03 -13.83
CA ARG A 13 -7.96 12.54 -15.07
C ARG A 13 -7.35 11.14 -14.87
N ALA A 14 -6.68 10.92 -13.74
CA ALA A 14 -6.13 9.60 -13.40
C ALA A 14 -7.21 8.53 -13.24
N ARG A 15 -8.35 8.86 -12.59
CA ARG A 15 -9.49 7.94 -12.46
C ARG A 15 -10.09 7.57 -13.82
N ILE A 16 -10.31 8.56 -14.69
CA ILE A 16 -10.83 8.33 -16.05
C ILE A 16 -9.91 7.38 -16.81
N ALA A 17 -8.60 7.61 -16.78
CA ALA A 17 -7.63 6.75 -17.45
C ALA A 17 -7.64 5.31 -16.90
N ALA A 18 -7.73 5.15 -15.57
CA ALA A 18 -7.80 3.83 -14.95
C ALA A 18 -9.06 3.06 -15.35
N LEU A 19 -10.23 3.72 -15.29
CA LEU A 19 -11.51 3.11 -15.70
C LEU A 19 -11.53 2.75 -17.19
N ALA A 20 -11.04 3.65 -18.05
CA ALA A 20 -10.95 3.41 -19.48
C ALA A 20 -10.06 2.19 -19.82
N ARG A 21 -8.98 1.99 -19.06
CA ARG A 21 -8.11 0.83 -19.18
C ARG A 21 -8.81 -0.45 -18.73
N TRP A 22 -9.42 -0.43 -17.54
CA TRP A 22 -10.08 -1.61 -16.97
C TRP A 22 -11.35 -2.03 -17.69
N ALA A 23 -11.98 -1.12 -18.43
CA ALA A 23 -13.07 -1.47 -19.35
C ALA A 23 -12.61 -2.35 -20.53
N LYS A 24 -11.30 -2.40 -20.83
CA LYS A 24 -10.74 -3.11 -21.99
C LYS A 24 -9.87 -4.30 -21.62
N GLU A 25 -9.17 -4.22 -20.51
CA GLU A 25 -8.19 -5.24 -20.10
C GLU A 25 -8.74 -6.16 -19.00
N THR A 26 -8.39 -7.45 -19.05
CA THR A 26 -8.52 -8.35 -17.91
C THR A 26 -7.27 -8.23 -17.02
N PRO A 27 -7.35 -7.67 -15.81
CA PRO A 27 -6.17 -7.25 -15.05
C PRO A 27 -5.40 -8.40 -14.38
N ALA A 28 -5.94 -9.62 -14.36
CA ALA A 28 -5.35 -10.77 -13.67
C ALA A 28 -3.91 -11.07 -14.13
N ALA A 29 -3.64 -11.01 -15.44
CA ALA A 29 -2.30 -11.25 -16.00
C ALA A 29 -1.28 -10.19 -15.55
N ASN A 30 -1.70 -8.93 -15.46
CA ASN A 30 -0.84 -7.84 -14.98
C ASN A 30 -0.48 -8.00 -13.50
N ALA A 31 -1.45 -8.45 -12.69
CA ALA A 31 -1.22 -8.74 -11.28
C ALA A 31 -0.24 -9.89 -11.09
N ALA A 32 -0.40 -10.98 -11.85
CA ALA A 32 0.53 -12.13 -11.82
C ALA A 32 1.96 -11.70 -12.18
N ARG A 33 2.13 -10.92 -13.27
CA ARG A 33 3.45 -10.40 -13.67
C ARG A 33 4.09 -9.55 -12.58
N GLY A 34 3.31 -8.69 -11.93
CA GLY A 34 3.80 -7.85 -10.83
C GLY A 34 4.21 -8.67 -9.60
N GLN A 35 3.45 -9.71 -9.27
CA GLN A 35 3.77 -10.62 -8.16
C GLN A 35 5.07 -11.39 -8.43
N SER A 36 5.26 -11.91 -9.65
CA SER A 36 6.48 -12.61 -10.05
C SER A 36 7.70 -11.70 -10.00
N GLY A 37 7.61 -10.48 -10.54
CA GLY A 37 8.73 -9.52 -10.50
C GLY A 37 9.10 -9.12 -9.07
N LEU A 38 8.12 -8.97 -8.18
CA LEU A 38 8.40 -8.69 -6.77
C LEU A 38 9.05 -9.88 -6.07
N LEU A 39 8.62 -11.11 -6.35
CA LEU A 39 9.25 -12.30 -5.80
C LEU A 39 10.70 -12.44 -6.29
N GLU A 40 10.95 -12.18 -7.57
CA GLU A 40 12.30 -12.24 -8.16
C GLU A 40 13.25 -11.26 -7.47
N LYS A 41 12.80 -10.04 -7.17
CA LYS A 41 13.58 -9.11 -6.35
C LYS A 41 14.05 -9.74 -5.02
N PHE A 42 13.18 -10.47 -4.33
CA PHE A 42 13.55 -11.13 -3.08
C PHE A 42 14.50 -12.31 -3.31
N ARG A 43 14.35 -13.05 -4.42
CA ARG A 43 15.31 -14.11 -4.80
C ARG A 43 16.71 -13.53 -4.98
N GLN A 44 16.83 -12.42 -5.70
CA GLN A 44 18.10 -11.71 -5.89
C GLN A 44 18.70 -11.19 -4.58
N GLN A 45 17.88 -10.73 -3.63
CA GLN A 45 18.36 -10.35 -2.30
C GLN A 45 18.93 -11.53 -1.52
N VAL A 46 18.23 -12.68 -1.54
CA VAL A 46 18.72 -13.89 -0.88
C VAL A 46 20.03 -14.38 -1.50
N LEU A 47 20.16 -14.33 -2.82
CA LEU A 47 21.39 -14.69 -3.53
C LEU A 47 22.53 -13.68 -3.27
N ALA A 48 22.23 -12.41 -3.06
CA ALA A 48 23.25 -11.42 -2.70
C ALA A 48 23.81 -11.68 -1.29
N ASP A 49 22.96 -12.13 -0.36
CA ASP A 49 23.37 -12.46 1.01
C ASP A 49 24.05 -13.85 1.10
N ASP A 50 23.58 -14.82 0.31
CA ASP A 50 24.06 -16.20 0.26
C ASP A 50 24.08 -16.70 -1.19
N PRO A 51 25.16 -16.45 -1.96
CA PRO A 51 25.24 -16.79 -3.38
C PRO A 51 25.17 -18.29 -3.70
N ASN A 52 25.43 -19.15 -2.71
CA ASN A 52 25.51 -20.59 -2.88
C ASN A 52 24.23 -21.32 -2.42
N VAL A 53 23.19 -20.58 -2.03
CA VAL A 53 21.91 -21.16 -1.63
C VAL A 53 21.29 -21.95 -2.79
N ALA A 54 21.04 -23.24 -2.56
CA ALA A 54 20.40 -24.10 -3.54
C ALA A 54 18.87 -23.91 -3.52
N GLU A 55 18.21 -24.25 -4.63
CA GLU A 55 16.79 -24.61 -4.57
C GLU A 55 16.64 -25.94 -3.81
N PRO A 56 15.62 -26.12 -2.92
CA PRO A 56 14.39 -25.34 -2.72
C PRO A 56 14.48 -24.23 -1.66
N GLU A 57 15.63 -24.09 -1.01
CA GLU A 57 15.82 -23.15 0.11
C GLU A 57 15.76 -21.69 -0.35
N LEU A 58 16.29 -21.39 -1.54
CA LEU A 58 16.19 -20.07 -2.17
C LEU A 58 14.72 -19.62 -2.30
N SER A 59 13.86 -20.47 -2.86
CA SER A 59 12.43 -20.20 -2.99
C SER A 59 11.76 -19.95 -1.64
N ARG A 60 12.02 -20.82 -0.65
CA ARG A 60 11.47 -20.68 0.70
C ARG A 60 11.87 -19.34 1.35
N ARG A 61 13.15 -18.97 1.26
CA ARG A 61 13.68 -17.71 1.81
C ARG A 61 13.09 -16.49 1.09
N ALA A 62 13.01 -16.52 -0.24
CA ALA A 62 12.43 -15.42 -1.03
C ALA A 62 10.94 -15.20 -0.71
N GLU A 63 10.17 -16.28 -0.56
CA GLU A 63 8.77 -16.19 -0.13
C GLU A 63 8.63 -15.61 1.28
N ALA A 64 9.46 -16.07 2.22
CA ALA A 64 9.48 -15.55 3.58
C ALA A 64 9.80 -14.05 3.61
N ALA A 65 10.81 -13.61 2.83
CA ALA A 65 11.17 -12.20 2.68
C ALA A 65 10.03 -11.36 2.09
N ARG A 66 9.33 -11.89 1.06
CA ARG A 66 8.13 -11.25 0.51
C ARG A 66 7.03 -11.11 1.56
N ARG A 67 6.73 -12.16 2.32
CA ARG A 67 5.72 -12.14 3.39
C ARG A 67 6.09 -11.12 4.47
N LEU A 68 7.35 -11.11 4.92
CA LEU A 68 7.86 -10.14 5.89
C LEU A 68 7.69 -8.69 5.39
N HIS A 69 8.03 -8.43 4.12
CA HIS A 69 7.87 -7.10 3.53
C HIS A 69 6.41 -6.63 3.57
N MET A 70 5.48 -7.49 3.16
CA MET A 70 4.04 -7.18 3.20
C MET A 70 3.55 -6.94 4.62
N GLN A 71 4.00 -7.75 5.59
CA GLN A 71 3.64 -7.56 6.99
C GLN A 71 4.15 -6.22 7.56
N ARG A 72 5.36 -5.80 7.19
CA ARG A 72 5.89 -4.48 7.58
C ARG A 72 5.04 -3.34 6.99
N LEU A 73 4.61 -3.45 5.73
CA LEU A 73 3.71 -2.46 5.11
C LEU A 73 2.35 -2.42 5.81
N ALA A 74 1.74 -3.57 6.06
CA ALA A 74 0.46 -3.69 6.74
C ALA A 74 0.51 -3.09 8.15
N PHE A 75 1.56 -3.42 8.92
CA PHE A 75 1.77 -2.88 10.26
C PHE A 75 1.94 -1.35 10.24
N LYS A 76 2.79 -0.81 9.36
CA LYS A 76 2.98 0.64 9.20
C LYS A 76 1.67 1.35 8.85
N SER A 77 0.90 0.76 7.93
CA SER A 77 -0.39 1.28 7.50
C SER A 77 -1.43 1.26 8.63
N SER A 78 -1.51 0.15 9.37
CA SER A 78 -2.39 0.03 10.53
C SER A 78 -2.08 1.09 11.58
N ARG A 79 -0.81 1.23 11.95
CA ARG A 79 -0.36 2.23 12.93
C ARG A 79 -0.68 3.66 12.49
N ALA A 80 -0.51 3.98 11.20
CA ALA A 80 -0.85 5.30 10.67
C ALA A 80 -2.36 5.59 10.79
N ARG A 81 -3.21 4.63 10.42
CA ARG A 81 -4.67 4.78 10.57
C ARG A 81 -5.09 4.92 12.03
N SER A 82 -4.52 4.14 12.95
CA SER A 82 -4.83 4.25 14.38
C SER A 82 -4.53 5.64 14.92
N LYS A 83 -3.45 6.29 14.48
CA LYS A 83 -3.13 7.68 14.87
C LYS A 83 -4.16 8.68 14.37
N ILE A 84 -4.60 8.54 13.11
CA ILE A 84 -5.63 9.42 12.53
C ILE A 84 -6.93 9.25 13.30
N ARG A 85 -7.36 8.00 13.57
CA ARG A 85 -8.56 7.73 14.35
C ARG A 85 -8.50 8.29 15.77
N ALA A 86 -7.35 8.20 16.43
CA ALA A 86 -7.16 8.80 17.74
C ALA A 86 -7.27 10.32 17.69
N ALA A 87 -6.66 10.98 16.69
CA ALA A 87 -6.75 12.42 16.51
C ALA A 87 -8.18 12.88 16.15
N GLU A 88 -8.89 12.12 15.31
CA GLU A 88 -10.31 12.37 15.00
C GLU A 88 -11.19 12.23 16.26
N ALA A 89 -10.92 11.23 17.10
CA ALA A 89 -11.64 11.05 18.37
C ALA A 89 -11.37 12.20 19.35
N GLU A 90 -10.11 12.60 19.50
CA GLU A 90 -9.70 13.73 20.35
C GLU A 90 -10.34 15.05 19.87
N LEU A 91 -10.35 15.30 18.55
CA LEU A 91 -11.02 16.47 17.96
C LEU A 91 -12.54 16.42 18.19
N SER A 92 -13.16 15.24 18.06
CA SER A 92 -14.59 15.05 18.32
C SER A 92 -14.97 15.21 19.80
N GLU A 93 -14.06 14.90 20.73
CA GLU A 93 -14.27 15.12 22.17
C GLU A 93 -14.19 16.62 22.52
N LEU A 94 -13.31 17.37 21.85
CA LEU A 94 -13.21 18.84 22.01
C LEU A 94 -14.41 19.60 21.47
N ASP A 95 -15.03 19.11 20.38
CA ASP A 95 -16.22 19.71 19.77
C ASP A 95 -17.55 19.31 20.44
N SER A 96 -17.54 18.47 21.48
CA SER A 96 -18.74 18.18 22.27
C SER A 96 -19.02 19.31 23.28
N PRO A 97 -20.09 20.11 23.12
CA PRO A 97 -20.48 21.09 24.13
C PRO A 97 -20.84 20.33 25.41
N GLY A 98 -20.29 20.77 26.54
CA GLY A 98 -20.39 20.12 27.83
C GLY A 98 -21.81 19.66 28.16
N LYS A 99 -21.99 18.36 28.35
CA LYS A 99 -23.08 17.84 29.18
C LYS A 99 -22.78 18.23 30.63
N GLY A 100 -23.13 19.45 31.03
CA GLY A 100 -22.92 19.87 32.41
C GLY A 100 -23.04 21.36 32.65
N GLU A 101 -24.25 21.89 32.59
CA GLU A 101 -24.76 22.88 33.57
C GLU A 101 -26.26 23.04 33.33
N ALA A 102 -27.05 22.14 33.94
CA ALA A 102 -28.43 22.43 34.27
C ALA A 102 -28.47 22.43 35.80
N ALA A 103 -28.29 23.64 36.36
CA ALA A 103 -28.56 23.95 37.76
C ALA A 103 -30.00 24.45 37.89
#